data_AF-A0A817UJI1-F1
#
_entry.id   AF-A0A817UJI1-F1
#
_cell.length_a   1.000
_cell.length_b   1.000
_cell.length_c   1.000
_cell.angle_alpha   90.00
_cell.angle_beta   90.00
_cell.angle_gamma   90.00
#
_symmetry.space_group_name_H-M   'P 1'
#
loop_
_entity.id
_entity.type
_entity.pdbx_description
1 polymer ?
#
loop_
_entity_poly.entity_id
_entity_poly.type
_entity_poly.pdbx_seq_one_letter_code
_entity_poly.pdbx_strand_id
1 'polypeptide(L)'
;MQFSNSRINRVCIGIAMIFYISITSKVNHGSYSGIFSIIINTYSGSMNTTNLFDNCSWEFDHYSPSAWEHFWYNNITYLQNKVCSKLNEYDQLNKSIRSLEYIKDLQKRIFSGPLLSNKYDELFSKMYYRSKCSNSQKSDRLVSQYIEPLIGLLRDPLSICSYSNIPASVAVAGYNAVQSKRFFLLGPSAPYENFQTSTPSIAPWLHQPGSKKVLFDIGCSLFNGVDNPVKVSSTIGIRWFYEYFGLNSLSFDRIVAFEAIPYPPKKYWQQIPDDIIGILTFINIGVEVTGKTNPWGILKSIAKPNDYVIIKLDIDTAPLENALVQQILNDSSISSLIDEMFFEMHVTINEMRRFWGTPPGELKDTYILFTKLRQLGIRMHSWP
;
A
#
# COMPACT_ATOMS: atom_id res chain seq x y z
N MET A 1 41.51 -25.99 38.36
CA MET A 1 40.06 -25.85 38.56
C MET A 1 39.36 -26.45 37.34
N GLN A 2 38.85 -27.68 37.49
CA GLN A 2 38.08 -28.41 36.48
C GLN A 2 36.63 -27.92 36.49
N PHE A 3 36.02 -27.74 35.33
CA PHE A 3 34.56 -27.71 35.20
C PHE A 3 34.12 -28.84 34.27
N SER A 4 33.28 -29.71 34.82
CA SER A 4 32.73 -30.91 34.22
C SER A 4 31.52 -30.60 33.34
N ASN A 5 31.49 -31.21 32.16
CA ASN A 5 30.31 -31.35 31.30
C ASN A 5 29.26 -32.25 31.96
N SER A 6 28.00 -31.80 32.04
CA SER A 6 26.85 -32.68 32.22
C SER A 6 25.91 -32.61 31.01
N ARG A 7 25.70 -33.77 30.38
CA ARG A 7 24.70 -33.98 29.32
C ARG A 7 23.35 -34.23 29.98
N ILE A 8 22.33 -33.49 29.56
CA ILE A 8 20.93 -33.74 29.89
C ILE A 8 20.27 -34.42 28.69
N ASN A 9 19.88 -35.67 28.84
CA ASN A 9 18.98 -36.37 27.93
C ASN A 9 17.55 -35.83 28.11
N ARG A 10 16.92 -35.34 27.03
CA ARG A 10 15.48 -35.06 27.01
C ARG A 10 14.74 -36.21 26.34
N VAL A 11 13.88 -36.84 27.12
CA VAL A 11 12.85 -37.78 26.66
C VAL A 11 11.65 -36.96 26.22
N CYS A 12 11.22 -37.09 24.96
CA CYS A 12 9.97 -36.53 24.46
C CYS A 12 8.82 -37.49 24.79
N ILE A 13 7.95 -37.10 25.73
CA ILE A 13 6.65 -37.74 25.95
C ILE A 13 5.63 -36.94 25.14
N GLY A 14 5.08 -37.55 24.09
CA GLY A 14 3.97 -36.99 23.32
C GLY A 14 2.65 -37.18 24.06
N ILE A 15 2.10 -36.09 24.60
CA ILE A 15 0.73 -36.07 25.13
C ILE A 15 -0.17 -35.53 24.01
N ALA A 16 -1.01 -36.40 23.46
CA ALA A 16 -2.11 -36.00 22.60
C ALA A 16 -3.21 -35.37 23.47
N MET A 17 -3.36 -34.05 23.43
CA MET A 17 -4.53 -33.36 23.99
C MET A 17 -5.68 -33.43 22.99
N ILE A 18 -6.75 -34.12 23.38
CA ILE A 18 -8.06 -34.03 22.73
C ILE A 18 -8.76 -32.81 23.33
N PHE A 19 -8.98 -31.77 22.53
CA PHE A 19 -9.80 -30.63 22.94
C PHE A 19 -11.28 -30.98 22.79
N TYR A 20 -11.99 -31.06 23.92
CA TYR A 20 -13.45 -30.98 23.94
C TYR A 20 -13.87 -29.52 23.94
N ILE A 21 -14.42 -29.05 22.82
CA ILE A 21 -15.09 -27.74 22.75
C ILE A 21 -16.53 -27.95 23.23
N SER A 22 -16.82 -27.50 24.45
CA SER A 22 -18.19 -27.46 24.98
C SER A 22 -18.77 -26.07 24.71
N ILE A 23 -19.62 -25.95 23.68
CA ILE A 23 -20.41 -24.73 23.42
C ILE A 23 -21.69 -24.82 24.25
N THR A 24 -21.76 -24.04 25.33
CA THR A 24 -22.99 -23.86 26.11
C THR A 24 -23.73 -22.60 25.62
N SER A 25 -24.64 -22.75 24.66
CA SER A 25 -25.65 -21.71 24.39
C SER A 25 -26.88 -21.96 25.26
N LYS A 26 -27.15 -21.06 26.21
CA LYS A 26 -28.46 -20.97 26.89
C LYS A 26 -29.48 -20.40 25.91
N VAL A 27 -30.30 -21.26 25.32
CA VAL A 27 -31.53 -20.87 24.61
C VAL A 27 -32.68 -21.63 25.27
N ASN A 28 -33.64 -20.88 25.81
CA ASN A 28 -34.85 -21.42 26.42
C ASN A 28 -35.92 -21.67 25.34
N HIS A 29 -36.52 -22.85 25.46
CA HIS A 29 -37.78 -23.36 24.87
C HIS A 29 -37.84 -23.73 23.38
N GLY A 30 -38.07 -25.04 23.15
CA GLY A 30 -38.60 -25.61 21.91
C GLY A 30 -37.97 -26.97 21.57
N SER A 31 -38.43 -28.05 22.20
CA SER A 31 -37.93 -29.41 21.96
C SER A 31 -38.25 -29.91 20.55
N TYR A 32 -37.23 -30.03 19.69
CA TYR A 32 -37.21 -30.93 18.55
C TYR A 32 -35.87 -31.68 18.54
N SER A 33 -35.91 -33.00 18.80
CA SER A 33 -34.75 -33.88 18.70
C SER A 33 -34.60 -34.38 17.25
N GLY A 34 -33.80 -33.70 16.45
CA GLY A 34 -33.33 -34.20 15.16
C GLY A 34 -31.91 -34.74 15.27
N ILE A 35 -31.72 -36.04 15.04
CA ILE A 35 -30.39 -36.65 14.93
C ILE A 35 -29.79 -36.22 13.58
N PHE A 36 -28.82 -35.32 13.59
CA PHE A 36 -28.03 -34.98 12.41
C PHE A 36 -26.83 -35.95 12.30
N SER A 37 -26.92 -36.90 11.40
CA SER A 37 -25.78 -37.72 10.98
C SER A 37 -24.92 -36.93 10.00
N ILE A 38 -23.73 -36.51 10.42
CA ILE A 38 -22.73 -35.91 9.53
C ILE A 38 -22.01 -37.06 8.82
N ILE A 39 -22.33 -37.28 7.54
CA ILE A 39 -21.59 -38.19 6.66
C ILE A 39 -20.36 -37.41 6.14
N ILE A 40 -19.19 -37.70 6.70
CA ILE A 40 -17.91 -37.21 6.17
C ILE A 40 -17.49 -38.19 5.08
N ASN A 41 -17.80 -37.88 3.82
CA ASN A 41 -17.25 -38.60 2.67
C ASN A 41 -15.80 -38.14 2.42
N THR A 42 -14.83 -38.91 2.89
CA THR A 42 -13.42 -38.76 2.51
C THR A 42 -13.20 -39.34 1.12
N TYR A 43 -13.35 -38.51 0.09
CA TYR A 43 -12.93 -38.85 -1.28
C TYR A 43 -11.42 -38.62 -1.42
N SER A 44 -10.62 -39.68 -1.31
CA SER A 44 -9.18 -39.70 -1.62
C SER A 44 -8.97 -39.99 -3.11
N GLY A 45 -9.46 -39.10 -3.97
CA GLY A 45 -9.18 -39.13 -5.40
C GLY A 45 -7.84 -38.45 -5.71
N SER A 46 -6.76 -39.24 -5.78
CA SER A 46 -5.47 -38.80 -6.31
C SER A 46 -5.57 -38.53 -7.82
N MET A 47 -6.05 -37.34 -8.19
CA MET A 47 -5.93 -36.86 -9.56
C MET A 47 -4.52 -36.34 -9.79
N ASN A 48 -3.71 -37.13 -10.50
CA ASN A 48 -2.49 -36.68 -11.16
C ASN A 48 -2.87 -35.75 -12.33
N THR A 49 -3.28 -34.52 -12.02
CA THR A 49 -3.29 -33.44 -13.00
C THR A 49 -1.88 -32.89 -13.06
N THR A 50 -1.07 -33.46 -13.96
CA THR A 50 0.04 -32.72 -14.56
C THR A 50 -0.57 -31.60 -15.40
N ASN A 51 -1.15 -30.60 -14.73
CA ASN A 51 -1.38 -29.31 -15.33
C ASN A 51 0.02 -28.83 -15.72
N LEU A 52 0.34 -28.92 -17.01
CA LEU A 52 1.27 -27.97 -17.61
C LEU A 52 0.68 -26.60 -17.28
N PHE A 53 1.04 -26.07 -16.11
CA PHE A 53 0.85 -24.67 -15.81
C PHE A 53 1.65 -23.97 -16.90
N ASP A 54 0.94 -23.34 -17.83
CA ASP A 54 1.57 -22.42 -18.75
C ASP A 54 2.39 -21.47 -17.88
N ASN A 55 3.72 -21.54 -18.00
CA ASN A 55 4.64 -20.64 -17.32
C ASN A 55 4.42 -19.24 -17.91
N CYS A 56 3.40 -18.57 -17.41
CA CYS A 56 3.06 -17.19 -17.70
C CYS A 56 3.57 -16.32 -16.55
N SER A 57 4.33 -15.29 -16.88
CA SER A 57 4.66 -14.19 -15.97
C SER A 57 3.91 -12.94 -16.41
N TRP A 58 3.55 -12.11 -15.43
CA TRP A 58 3.10 -10.75 -15.71
C TRP A 58 4.28 -9.81 -15.63
N GLU A 59 4.33 -8.87 -16.56
CA GLU A 59 5.34 -7.81 -16.56
C GLU A 59 4.63 -6.46 -16.71
N PHE A 60 5.16 -5.44 -16.05
CA PHE A 60 4.74 -4.07 -16.30
C PHE A 60 5.04 -3.70 -17.75
N ASP A 61 4.04 -3.14 -18.43
CA ASP A 61 4.13 -2.74 -19.83
C ASP A 61 4.36 -1.23 -19.97
N HIS A 62 3.42 -0.42 -19.45
CA HIS A 62 3.56 1.03 -19.43
C HIS A 62 2.58 1.70 -18.46
N TYR A 63 2.81 2.99 -18.22
CA TYR A 63 1.92 3.89 -17.51
C TYR A 63 1.21 4.82 -18.50
N SER A 64 -0.09 5.03 -18.32
CA SER A 64 -0.87 6.01 -19.07
C SER A 64 -1.60 6.97 -18.14
N PRO A 65 -1.24 8.27 -18.12
CA PRO A 65 -1.95 9.28 -17.35
C PRO A 65 -3.34 9.55 -17.93
N SER A 66 -4.32 9.85 -17.07
CA SER A 66 -5.66 10.27 -17.51
C SER A 66 -5.63 11.60 -18.24
N ALA A 67 -6.69 11.91 -18.99
CA ALA A 67 -6.87 13.23 -19.59
C ALA A 67 -6.81 14.36 -18.53
N TRP A 68 -7.33 14.10 -17.34
CA TRP A 68 -7.29 15.04 -16.23
C TRP A 68 -5.86 15.24 -15.68
N GLU A 69 -5.10 14.16 -15.48
CA GLU A 69 -3.69 14.25 -15.08
C GLU A 69 -2.85 14.97 -16.14
N HIS A 70 -3.03 14.62 -17.42
CA HIS A 70 -2.33 15.28 -18.53
C HIS A 70 -2.56 16.79 -18.56
N PHE A 71 -3.79 17.23 -18.29
CA PHE A 71 -4.11 18.65 -18.17
C PHE A 71 -3.27 19.32 -17.06
N TRP A 72 -3.21 18.72 -15.87
CA TRP A 72 -2.41 19.26 -14.77
C TRP A 72 -0.92 19.26 -15.09
N TYR A 73 -0.38 18.13 -15.55
CA TYR A 73 1.04 17.98 -15.89
C TYR A 73 1.49 19.03 -16.91
N ASN A 74 0.74 19.22 -18.00
CA ASN A 74 1.10 20.16 -19.06
C ASN A 74 1.02 21.63 -18.62
N ASN A 75 0.22 21.95 -17.61
CA ASN A 75 -0.02 23.31 -17.15
C ASN A 75 0.63 23.63 -15.79
N ILE A 76 1.34 22.68 -15.17
CA ILE A 76 1.78 22.79 -13.77
C ILE A 76 2.69 23.98 -13.50
N THR A 77 3.53 24.36 -14.47
CA THR A 77 4.41 25.55 -14.40
C THR A 77 3.61 26.82 -14.06
N TYR A 78 2.39 26.95 -14.61
CA TYR A 78 1.50 28.07 -14.32
C TYR A 78 0.58 27.79 -13.12
N LEU A 79 0.08 26.56 -13.01
CA LEU A 79 -0.91 26.18 -11.99
C LEU A 79 -0.35 26.08 -10.58
N GLN A 80 0.96 25.88 -10.40
CA GLN A 80 1.57 25.70 -9.07
C GLN A 80 1.35 26.86 -8.10
N ASN A 81 1.13 28.08 -8.62
CA ASN A 81 0.83 29.28 -7.81
C ASN A 81 -0.67 29.57 -7.70
N LYS A 82 -1.52 28.72 -8.28
CA LYS A 82 -2.98 28.89 -8.39
C LYS A 82 -3.72 27.57 -8.15
N VAL A 83 -3.13 26.63 -7.40
CA VAL A 83 -3.66 25.26 -7.30
C VAL A 83 -5.08 25.28 -6.72
N CYS A 84 -5.30 25.96 -5.59
CA CYS A 84 -6.64 26.04 -5.01
C CYS A 84 -7.63 26.83 -5.87
N SER A 85 -7.18 27.92 -6.50
CA SER A 85 -8.04 28.67 -7.43
C SER A 85 -8.50 27.78 -8.58
N LYS A 86 -7.61 26.94 -9.12
CA LYS A 86 -7.93 26.03 -10.22
C LYS A 86 -8.83 24.89 -9.78
N LEU A 87 -8.56 24.27 -8.63
CA LEU A 87 -9.42 23.20 -8.09
C LEU A 87 -10.82 23.71 -7.72
N ASN A 88 -10.97 24.99 -7.41
CA ASN A 88 -12.27 25.64 -7.15
C ASN A 88 -13.09 25.91 -8.42
N GLU A 89 -12.50 25.81 -9.62
CA GLU A 89 -13.29 25.90 -10.85
C GLU A 89 -14.29 24.74 -10.92
N TYR A 90 -15.51 25.02 -11.39
CA TYR A 90 -16.63 24.08 -11.38
C TYR A 90 -16.29 22.70 -11.97
N ASP A 91 -15.60 22.66 -13.12
CA ASP A 91 -15.17 21.41 -13.76
C ASP A 91 -14.21 20.61 -12.87
N GLN A 92 -13.19 21.26 -12.30
CA GLN A 92 -12.18 20.60 -11.47
C GLN A 92 -12.74 20.11 -10.14
N LEU A 93 -13.63 20.91 -9.53
CA LEU A 93 -14.35 20.52 -8.33
C LEU A 93 -15.26 19.31 -8.58
N ASN A 94 -16.02 19.32 -9.67
CA ASN A 94 -16.90 18.20 -10.03
C ASN A 94 -16.10 16.91 -10.31
N LYS A 95 -14.96 16.99 -11.00
CA LYS A 95 -14.05 15.86 -11.20
C LYS A 95 -13.52 15.32 -9.87
N SER A 96 -13.11 16.20 -8.97
CA SER A 96 -12.63 15.84 -7.63
C SER A 96 -13.70 15.11 -6.80
N ILE A 97 -14.93 15.61 -6.80
CA ILE A 97 -16.07 14.97 -6.11
C ILE A 97 -16.34 13.58 -6.71
N ARG A 98 -16.51 13.49 -8.04
CA ARG A 98 -16.79 12.22 -8.75
C ARG A 98 -15.71 11.17 -8.49
N SER A 99 -14.44 11.55 -8.55
CA SER A 99 -13.32 10.64 -8.27
C SER A 99 -13.32 10.14 -6.84
N LEU A 100 -13.51 11.02 -5.85
CA LEU A 100 -13.55 10.62 -4.44
C LEU A 100 -14.76 9.73 -4.12
N GLU A 101 -15.93 10.01 -4.67
CA GLU A 101 -17.11 9.15 -4.51
C GLU A 101 -16.85 7.76 -5.08
N TYR A 102 -16.21 7.70 -6.25
CA TYR A 102 -15.83 6.44 -6.88
C TYR A 102 -14.83 5.66 -6.03
N ILE A 103 -13.70 6.26 -5.60
CA ILE A 103 -12.71 5.60 -4.74
C ILE A 103 -13.36 5.11 -3.45
N LYS A 104 -14.22 5.92 -2.81
CA LYS A 104 -14.93 5.52 -1.59
C LYS A 104 -15.88 4.34 -1.80
N ASP A 105 -16.55 4.23 -2.94
CA ASP A 105 -17.38 3.06 -3.26
C ASP A 105 -16.52 1.81 -3.48
N LEU A 106 -15.37 1.96 -4.15
CA LEU A 106 -14.41 0.88 -4.36
C LEU A 106 -13.85 0.35 -3.05
N GLN A 107 -13.44 1.22 -2.14
CA GLN A 107 -12.86 0.84 -0.84
C GLN A 107 -13.86 0.12 0.09
N LYS A 108 -15.18 0.21 -0.16
CA LYS A 108 -16.20 -0.54 0.59
C LYS A 108 -16.31 -2.00 0.16
N ARG A 109 -15.74 -2.36 -1.01
CA ARG A 109 -15.91 -3.68 -1.62
C ARG A 109 -14.53 -4.32 -1.75
N ILE A 110 -14.29 -5.41 -1.01
CA ILE A 110 -13.17 -6.31 -1.32
C ILE A 110 -13.45 -6.84 -2.73
N PHE A 111 -12.57 -6.55 -3.70
CA PHE A 111 -12.84 -6.64 -5.13
C PHE A 111 -13.47 -7.96 -5.55
N SER A 112 -14.70 -7.90 -6.07
CA SER A 112 -15.44 -9.08 -6.54
C SER A 112 -15.98 -8.93 -7.97
N GLY A 113 -15.43 -8.04 -8.80
CA GLY A 113 -15.82 -8.04 -10.21
C GLY A 113 -15.14 -7.00 -11.11
N PRO A 114 -15.09 -7.28 -12.43
CA PRO A 114 -14.62 -6.32 -13.42
C PRO A 114 -15.57 -5.13 -13.49
N LEU A 115 -15.03 -3.92 -13.39
CA LEU A 115 -15.78 -2.71 -13.73
C LEU A 115 -15.73 -2.54 -15.25
N LEU A 116 -16.84 -2.87 -15.90
CA LEU A 116 -16.98 -2.81 -17.35
C LEU A 116 -17.26 -1.39 -17.89
N SER A 117 -17.17 -0.35 -17.04
CA SER A 117 -17.54 1.00 -17.43
C SER A 117 -16.31 1.89 -17.60
N ASN A 118 -16.04 2.26 -18.85
CA ASN A 118 -15.10 3.31 -19.25
C ASN A 118 -15.49 4.73 -18.77
N LYS A 119 -16.55 4.87 -17.96
CA LYS A 119 -17.09 6.14 -17.44
C LYS A 119 -16.05 6.96 -16.67
N TYR A 120 -14.99 6.33 -16.17
CA TYR A 120 -13.98 6.96 -15.32
C TYR A 120 -12.59 7.05 -15.97
N ASP A 121 -12.45 6.64 -17.24
CA ASP A 121 -11.18 6.70 -18.00
C ASP A 121 -10.63 8.13 -18.10
N GLU A 122 -11.50 9.13 -18.19
CA GLU A 122 -11.09 10.54 -18.21
C GLU A 122 -10.51 11.02 -16.87
N LEU A 123 -10.88 10.37 -15.76
CA LEU A 123 -10.55 10.80 -14.41
C LEU A 123 -9.34 10.06 -13.83
N PHE A 124 -9.17 8.78 -14.13
CA PHE A 124 -8.15 7.93 -13.50
C PHE A 124 -7.07 7.49 -14.47
N SER A 125 -5.83 7.51 -14.00
CA SER A 125 -4.67 7.02 -14.74
C SER A 125 -4.65 5.49 -14.68
N LYS A 126 -3.89 4.85 -15.57
CA LYS A 126 -3.85 3.39 -15.70
C LYS A 126 -2.41 2.87 -15.71
N MET A 127 -2.17 1.79 -14.97
CA MET A 127 -0.97 0.95 -15.05
C MET A 127 -1.28 -0.26 -15.93
N TYR A 128 -0.46 -0.54 -16.93
CA TYR A 128 -0.67 -1.65 -17.85
C TYR A 128 0.32 -2.78 -17.59
N TYR A 129 -0.17 -4.02 -17.68
CA TYR A 129 0.62 -5.23 -17.48
C TYR A 129 0.35 -6.21 -18.61
N ARG A 130 1.41 -6.90 -19.06
CA ARG A 130 1.35 -7.87 -20.16
C ARG A 130 1.71 -9.25 -19.64
N SER A 131 0.87 -10.24 -19.96
CA SER A 131 1.17 -11.64 -19.69
C SER A 131 2.12 -12.19 -20.76
N LYS A 132 3.27 -12.71 -20.35
CA LYS A 132 4.22 -13.41 -21.21
C LYS A 132 4.24 -14.88 -20.83
N CYS A 133 3.77 -15.72 -21.75
CA CYS A 133 3.73 -17.16 -21.58
C CYS A 133 4.75 -17.83 -22.51
N SER A 134 5.31 -18.96 -22.09
CA SER A 134 6.20 -19.77 -22.94
C SER A 134 5.49 -20.28 -24.22
N ASN A 135 4.15 -20.38 -24.20
CA ASN A 135 3.32 -20.69 -25.36
C ASN A 135 2.83 -19.39 -26.02
N SER A 136 3.28 -19.12 -27.25
CA SER A 136 3.03 -17.88 -27.98
C SER A 136 1.55 -17.57 -28.25
N GLN A 137 0.68 -18.59 -28.20
CA GLN A 137 -0.76 -18.39 -28.41
C GLN A 137 -1.49 -17.80 -27.20
N LYS A 138 -0.90 -17.87 -26.00
CA LYS A 138 -1.45 -17.29 -24.75
C LYS A 138 -0.66 -16.08 -24.25
N SER A 139 0.55 -15.87 -24.76
CA SER A 139 1.29 -14.62 -24.55
C SER A 139 0.53 -13.45 -25.18
N ASP A 140 0.66 -12.27 -24.58
CA ASP A 140 0.19 -10.98 -25.09
C ASP A 140 -1.16 -10.46 -24.56
N ARG A 141 -1.71 -11.08 -23.51
CA ARG A 141 -2.86 -10.47 -22.80
C ARG A 141 -2.41 -9.19 -22.10
N LEU A 142 -3.00 -8.06 -22.49
CA LEU A 142 -2.82 -6.76 -21.87
C LEU A 142 -3.96 -6.48 -20.89
N VAL A 143 -3.61 -6.19 -19.65
CA VAL A 143 -4.55 -5.77 -18.59
C VAL A 143 -4.18 -4.38 -18.12
N SER A 144 -5.17 -3.61 -17.72
CA SER A 144 -4.98 -2.29 -17.12
C SER A 144 -5.51 -2.31 -15.70
N GLN A 145 -4.89 -1.53 -14.82
CA GLN A 145 -5.34 -1.33 -13.46
C GLN A 145 -5.32 0.17 -13.14
N TYR A 146 -6.42 0.69 -12.64
CA TYR A 146 -6.53 2.12 -12.31
C TYR A 146 -5.57 2.52 -11.19
N ILE A 147 -5.18 3.78 -11.20
CA ILE A 147 -4.48 4.48 -10.11
C ILE A 147 -5.02 5.91 -10.05
N GLU A 148 -5.03 6.54 -8.87
CA GLU A 148 -5.47 7.93 -8.76
C GLU A 148 -4.59 8.86 -9.62
N PRO A 149 -5.16 9.90 -10.24
CA PRO A 149 -4.40 10.79 -11.11
C PRO A 149 -3.52 11.74 -10.27
N LEU A 150 -2.37 12.13 -10.82
CA LEU A 150 -1.54 13.20 -10.28
C LEU A 150 -2.18 14.56 -10.58
N ILE A 151 -2.94 15.13 -9.64
CA ILE A 151 -3.68 16.39 -9.81
C ILE A 151 -3.54 17.31 -8.59
N GLY A 152 -3.73 18.62 -8.79
CA GLY A 152 -3.73 19.59 -7.71
C GLY A 152 -2.44 19.61 -6.90
N LEU A 153 -2.56 19.46 -5.57
CA LEU A 153 -1.43 19.34 -4.64
C LEU A 153 -0.89 17.91 -4.52
N LEU A 154 -1.27 17.03 -5.45
CA LEU A 154 -0.99 15.59 -5.44
C LEU A 154 -1.58 14.85 -4.23
N ARG A 155 -2.56 15.45 -3.55
CA ARG A 155 -3.19 14.95 -2.32
C ARG A 155 -4.70 14.84 -2.53
N ASP A 156 -5.45 14.51 -1.49
CA ASP A 156 -6.91 14.62 -1.51
C ASP A 156 -7.32 16.04 -1.96
N PRO A 157 -7.92 16.18 -3.16
CA PRO A 157 -8.16 17.49 -3.75
C PRO A 157 -9.14 18.33 -2.94
N LEU A 158 -9.96 17.72 -2.06
CA LEU A 158 -10.98 18.42 -1.28
C LEU A 158 -10.53 18.72 0.16
N SER A 159 -9.23 18.61 0.47
CA SER A 159 -8.74 18.66 1.85
C SER A 159 -8.03 19.95 2.27
N ILE A 160 -7.20 20.52 1.39
CA ILE A 160 -6.37 21.70 1.73
C ILE A 160 -7.06 23.00 1.34
N CYS A 161 -7.71 23.01 0.18
CA CYS A 161 -8.35 24.20 -0.36
C CYS A 161 -9.70 24.48 0.31
N SER A 162 -10.11 25.75 0.31
CA SER A 162 -11.41 26.16 0.82
C SER A 162 -12.47 26.10 -0.28
N TYR A 163 -13.58 25.41 -0.01
CA TYR A 163 -14.70 25.21 -0.92
C TYR A 163 -16.02 25.58 -0.23
N SER A 164 -16.96 26.14 -0.97
CA SER A 164 -18.29 26.53 -0.45
C SER A 164 -19.38 25.47 -0.66
N ASN A 165 -19.22 24.57 -1.65
CA ASN A 165 -20.30 23.69 -2.13
C ASN A 165 -19.87 22.22 -2.24
N ILE A 166 -19.25 21.65 -1.19
CA ILE A 166 -18.89 20.23 -1.18
C ILE A 166 -20.07 19.39 -0.64
N PRO A 167 -20.47 18.29 -1.31
CA PRO A 167 -21.42 17.34 -0.76
C PRO A 167 -20.95 16.76 0.58
N ALA A 168 -21.87 16.61 1.54
CA ALA A 168 -21.54 16.03 2.85
C ALA A 168 -20.92 14.62 2.76
N SER A 169 -21.20 13.88 1.67
CA SER A 169 -20.61 12.56 1.40
C SER A 169 -19.10 12.59 1.27
N VAL A 170 -18.49 13.68 0.82
CA VAL A 170 -17.04 13.80 0.57
C VAL A 170 -16.38 14.96 1.33
N ALA A 171 -17.15 15.72 2.11
CA ALA A 171 -16.63 16.72 3.01
C ALA A 171 -15.66 16.11 4.04
N VAL A 172 -14.55 16.78 4.29
CA VAL A 172 -13.60 16.48 5.37
C VAL A 172 -13.17 17.81 5.99
N ALA A 173 -13.00 17.85 7.30
CA ALA A 173 -12.66 19.08 8.01
C ALA A 173 -11.61 18.82 9.11
N GLY A 174 -10.97 19.90 9.56
CA GLY A 174 -9.99 19.89 10.63
C GLY A 174 -8.61 19.33 10.22
N TYR A 175 -7.79 19.00 11.22
CA TYR A 175 -6.44 18.48 11.01
C TYR A 175 -6.39 17.17 10.20
N ASN A 176 -7.47 16.38 10.27
CA ASN A 176 -7.61 15.13 9.52
C ASN A 176 -7.68 15.35 7.99
N ALA A 177 -8.04 16.57 7.55
CA ALA A 177 -8.10 16.87 6.13
C ALA A 177 -6.70 16.81 5.50
N VAL A 178 -5.71 17.48 6.11
CA VAL A 178 -4.34 17.58 5.55
C VAL A 178 -3.70 16.22 5.33
N GLN A 179 -3.99 15.29 6.23
CA GLN A 179 -3.46 13.92 6.29
C GLN A 179 -4.41 12.89 5.64
N SER A 180 -5.39 13.35 4.86
CA SER A 180 -6.39 12.51 4.23
C SER A 180 -5.76 11.56 3.21
N LYS A 181 -6.04 10.27 3.39
CA LYS A 181 -5.60 9.17 2.52
C LYS A 181 -6.74 8.64 1.63
N ARG A 182 -7.88 9.37 1.59
CA ARG A 182 -9.10 8.95 0.88
C ARG A 182 -8.94 8.92 -0.64
N PHE A 183 -7.96 9.64 -1.17
CA PHE A 183 -7.70 9.72 -2.60
C PHE A 183 -6.79 8.61 -3.11
N PHE A 184 -6.27 7.77 -2.23
CA PHE A 184 -5.43 6.63 -2.62
C PHE A 184 -6.26 5.51 -3.26
N LEU A 185 -5.81 5.07 -4.44
CA LEU A 185 -6.31 3.89 -5.13
C LEU A 185 -5.21 2.82 -5.19
N LEU A 186 -5.07 2.09 -4.08
CA LEU A 186 -4.01 1.11 -3.87
C LEU A 186 -4.23 -0.16 -4.70
N GLY A 187 -3.16 -0.87 -5.05
CA GLY A 187 -3.18 -2.03 -5.94
C GLY A 187 -4.20 -3.11 -5.58
N PRO A 188 -4.31 -3.57 -4.33
CA PRO A 188 -5.30 -4.59 -3.97
C PRO A 188 -6.74 -4.10 -4.05
N SER A 189 -6.93 -2.78 -3.95
CA SER A 189 -8.22 -2.10 -4.00
C SER A 189 -8.42 -1.31 -5.31
N ALA A 190 -7.61 -1.56 -6.33
CA ALA A 190 -7.69 -0.84 -7.60
C ALA A 190 -8.38 -1.71 -8.64
N PRO A 191 -9.46 -1.22 -9.29
CA PRO A 191 -10.12 -1.97 -10.34
C PRO A 191 -9.20 -2.19 -11.52
N TYR A 192 -9.44 -3.31 -12.20
CA TYR A 192 -8.72 -3.68 -13.40
C TYR A 192 -9.68 -4.13 -14.50
N GLU A 193 -9.21 -3.97 -15.73
CA GLU A 193 -9.95 -4.31 -16.94
C GLU A 193 -9.27 -5.49 -17.65
N ASN A 194 -10.06 -6.19 -18.47
CA ASN A 194 -9.58 -7.31 -19.29
C ASN A 194 -8.98 -8.47 -18.46
N PHE A 195 -9.34 -8.61 -17.18
CA PHE A 195 -9.02 -9.76 -16.34
C PHE A 195 -10.22 -10.19 -15.50
N GLN A 196 -10.37 -11.49 -15.27
CA GLN A 196 -11.38 -12.06 -14.39
C GLN A 196 -10.69 -13.03 -13.43
N THR A 197 -10.88 -12.83 -12.14
CA THR A 197 -10.45 -13.77 -11.09
C THR A 197 -11.67 -14.40 -10.45
N SER A 198 -11.57 -15.68 -10.13
CA SER A 198 -12.57 -16.38 -9.30
C SER A 198 -12.35 -16.13 -7.80
N THR A 199 -11.22 -15.54 -7.40
CA THR A 199 -10.87 -15.31 -5.99
C THR A 199 -10.50 -13.85 -5.74
N PRO A 200 -11.08 -13.20 -4.71
CA PRO A 200 -10.64 -11.89 -4.26
C PRO A 200 -9.23 -12.03 -3.69
N SER A 201 -8.24 -11.64 -4.48
CA SER A 201 -6.83 -11.67 -4.13
C SER A 201 -6.14 -10.46 -4.74
N ILE A 202 -4.95 -10.14 -4.24
CA ILE A 202 -4.05 -9.18 -4.90
C ILE A 202 -3.93 -9.60 -6.36
N ALA A 203 -3.98 -8.63 -7.27
CA ALA A 203 -3.91 -8.92 -8.69
C ALA A 203 -2.63 -9.72 -9.02
N PRO A 204 -2.70 -10.72 -9.92
CA PRO A 204 -1.60 -11.65 -10.15
C PRO A 204 -0.34 -11.01 -10.78
N TRP A 205 -0.46 -9.77 -11.26
CA TRP A 205 0.67 -8.96 -11.72
C TRP A 205 1.37 -8.16 -10.62
N LEU A 206 0.78 -8.07 -9.43
CA LEU A 206 1.39 -7.45 -8.24
C LEU A 206 1.87 -8.49 -7.23
N HIS A 207 1.26 -9.68 -7.22
CA HIS A 207 1.63 -10.73 -6.27
C HIS A 207 1.51 -12.11 -6.89
N GLN A 208 2.59 -12.89 -6.80
CA GLN A 208 2.57 -14.29 -7.20
C GLN A 208 2.36 -15.21 -5.98
N PRO A 209 1.50 -16.24 -6.07
CA PRO A 209 1.32 -17.22 -5.01
C PRO A 209 2.66 -17.79 -4.50
N GLY A 210 2.85 -17.79 -3.18
CA GLY A 210 4.09 -18.22 -2.53
C GLY A 210 5.16 -17.13 -2.37
N SER A 211 4.97 -15.94 -2.95
CA SER A 211 5.83 -14.78 -2.74
C SER A 211 5.42 -13.99 -1.50
N LYS A 212 6.32 -13.19 -0.97
CA LYS A 212 6.12 -12.42 0.28
C LYS A 212 5.41 -11.11 0.03
N LYS A 213 4.77 -10.59 1.07
CA LYS A 213 4.27 -9.22 1.16
C LYS A 213 5.14 -8.46 2.16
N VAL A 214 5.82 -7.42 1.71
CA VAL A 214 6.83 -6.70 2.50
C VAL A 214 6.42 -5.24 2.62
N LEU A 215 6.35 -4.75 3.85
CA LEU A 215 6.25 -3.31 4.14
C LEU A 215 7.61 -2.77 4.56
N PHE A 216 8.03 -1.67 3.95
CA PHE A 216 9.23 -0.93 4.29
C PHE A 216 8.84 0.50 4.65
N ASP A 217 8.86 0.83 5.94
CA ASP A 217 8.47 2.15 6.46
C ASP A 217 9.72 2.93 6.89
N ILE A 218 10.12 3.90 6.08
CA ILE A 218 11.32 4.71 6.29
C ILE A 218 10.89 6.04 6.89
N GLY A 219 11.12 6.20 8.20
CA GLY A 219 10.56 7.27 9.03
C GLY A 219 9.21 6.87 9.63
N CYS A 220 9.23 5.76 10.36
CA CYS A 220 8.01 5.11 10.82
C CYS A 220 7.37 5.76 12.04
N SER A 221 8.09 6.60 12.78
CA SER A 221 7.68 7.08 14.10
C SER A 221 7.30 5.91 15.04
N LEU A 222 6.43 6.17 16.01
CA LEU A 222 5.80 5.13 16.85
C LEU A 222 4.55 4.57 16.14
N PHE A 223 4.22 3.31 16.39
CA PHE A 223 3.05 2.64 15.84
C PHE A 223 1.73 3.40 16.11
N ASN A 224 1.54 3.95 17.31
CA ASN A 224 0.36 4.75 17.63
C ASN A 224 0.44 6.21 17.19
N GLY A 225 1.42 6.57 16.35
CA GLY A 225 1.70 7.94 15.94
C GLY A 225 2.56 8.69 16.96
N VAL A 226 2.62 10.00 16.87
CA VAL A 226 3.50 10.81 17.73
C VAL A 226 2.97 10.80 19.17
N ASP A 227 3.86 10.65 20.16
CA ASP A 227 3.53 10.86 21.58
C ASP A 227 3.30 12.34 21.87
N ASN A 228 2.18 12.85 21.39
CA ASN A 228 1.72 14.18 21.71
C ASN A 228 0.32 14.08 22.30
N PRO A 229 0.11 14.43 23.59
CA PRO A 229 -1.20 14.36 24.24
C PRO A 229 -2.25 15.24 23.55
N VAL A 230 -1.84 16.19 22.69
CA VAL A 230 -2.73 17.08 21.94
C VAL A 230 -3.05 16.55 20.53
N LYS A 231 -2.29 15.57 20.02
CA LYS A 231 -2.45 15.05 18.65
C LYS A 231 -2.30 13.53 18.64
N VAL A 232 -3.41 12.82 18.86
CA VAL A 232 -3.48 11.39 18.53
C VAL A 232 -3.53 11.28 17.01
N SER A 233 -2.36 11.24 16.36
CA SER A 233 -2.24 11.02 14.92
C SER A 233 -2.07 9.52 14.65
N SER A 234 -3.03 8.70 15.09
CA SER A 234 -3.02 7.23 14.92
C SER A 234 -3.11 6.77 13.45
N THR A 235 -2.73 7.63 12.51
CA THR A 235 -2.90 7.53 11.06
C THR A 235 -1.59 7.78 10.29
N ILE A 236 -0.43 7.80 10.98
CA ILE A 236 0.90 8.04 10.39
C ILE A 236 1.75 6.76 10.53
N GLY A 237 2.40 6.34 9.44
CA GLY A 237 3.32 5.19 9.42
C GLY A 237 2.64 3.82 9.45
N ILE A 238 3.35 2.84 10.03
CA ILE A 238 3.04 1.40 10.03
C ILE A 238 1.58 1.09 10.34
N ARG A 239 1.00 1.73 11.36
CA ARG A 239 -0.36 1.40 11.82
C ARG A 239 -1.40 1.61 10.73
N TRP A 240 -1.28 2.67 9.93
CA TRP A 240 -2.23 2.89 8.83
C TRP A 240 -2.14 1.77 7.79
N PHE A 241 -0.93 1.36 7.41
CA PHE A 241 -0.73 0.23 6.50
C PHE A 241 -1.29 -1.06 7.09
N TYR A 242 -0.95 -1.36 8.34
CA TYR A 242 -1.44 -2.55 9.05
C TYR A 242 -2.97 -2.62 9.06
N GLU A 243 -3.64 -1.53 9.47
CA GLU A 243 -5.10 -1.47 9.53
C GLU A 243 -5.73 -1.51 8.14
N TYR A 244 -5.24 -0.71 7.19
CA TYR A 244 -5.80 -0.66 5.83
C TYR A 244 -5.71 -2.01 5.13
N PHE A 245 -4.53 -2.61 5.11
CA PHE A 245 -4.30 -3.87 4.42
C PHE A 245 -4.96 -5.03 5.16
N GLY A 246 -4.98 -5.03 6.50
CA GLY A 246 -5.71 -6.00 7.30
C GLY A 246 -7.22 -6.01 7.01
N LEU A 247 -7.84 -4.84 6.88
CA LEU A 247 -9.26 -4.71 6.49
C LEU A 247 -9.53 -5.26 5.08
N ASN A 248 -8.52 -5.27 4.22
CA ASN A 248 -8.57 -5.83 2.86
C ASN A 248 -8.05 -7.29 2.81
N SER A 249 -8.01 -7.99 3.95
CA SER A 249 -7.55 -9.38 4.06
C SER A 249 -6.12 -9.61 3.56
N LEU A 250 -5.26 -8.59 3.64
CA LEU A 250 -3.85 -8.65 3.32
C LEU A 250 -3.03 -8.54 4.62
N SER A 251 -2.39 -9.64 5.00
CA SER A 251 -1.36 -9.66 6.04
C SER A 251 0.03 -9.52 5.44
N PHE A 252 0.93 -8.83 6.13
CA PHE A 252 2.35 -8.75 5.76
C PHE A 252 3.12 -9.98 6.25
N ASP A 253 4.10 -10.42 5.47
CA ASP A 253 5.05 -11.48 5.86
C ASP A 253 6.30 -10.88 6.52
N ARG A 254 6.58 -9.60 6.23
CA ARG A 254 7.73 -8.87 6.78
C ARG A 254 7.41 -7.39 6.85
N ILE A 255 7.80 -6.76 7.96
CA ILE A 255 7.81 -5.30 8.11
C ILE A 255 9.22 -4.88 8.49
N VAL A 256 9.77 -3.89 7.78
CA VAL A 256 11.05 -3.25 8.13
C VAL A 256 10.77 -1.78 8.36
N ALA A 257 11.15 -1.27 9.52
CA ALA A 257 10.82 0.07 9.95
C ALA A 257 12.07 0.83 10.41
N PHE A 258 12.32 2.00 9.84
CA PHE A 258 13.42 2.87 10.21
C PHE A 258 12.92 4.08 10.98
N GLU A 259 13.65 4.45 12.02
CA GLU A 259 13.41 5.68 12.77
C GLU A 259 14.72 6.24 13.29
N ALA A 260 14.99 7.50 12.98
CA ALA A 260 16.20 8.20 13.42
C ALA A 260 16.09 8.69 14.87
N ILE A 261 14.88 9.01 15.34
CA ILE A 261 14.63 9.45 16.70
C ILE A 261 14.77 8.25 17.65
N PRO A 262 15.72 8.27 18.60
CA PRO A 262 15.90 7.16 19.53
C PRO A 262 14.68 6.99 20.43
N TYR A 263 14.12 5.79 20.48
CA TYR A 263 13.02 5.42 21.36
C TYR A 263 13.46 4.37 22.40
N PRO A 264 12.99 4.48 23.66
CA PRO A 264 13.16 3.40 24.63
C PRO A 264 12.50 2.11 24.12
N PRO A 265 13.21 0.97 24.04
CA PRO A 265 12.65 -0.26 23.45
C PRO A 265 11.34 -0.68 24.07
N LYS A 266 11.21 -0.65 25.40
CA LYS A 266 9.97 -0.99 26.10
C LYS A 266 8.79 -0.14 25.62
N LYS A 267 9.01 1.16 25.42
CA LYS A 267 7.98 2.10 24.97
C LYS A 267 7.56 1.80 23.53
N TYR A 268 8.51 1.55 22.65
CA TYR A 268 8.23 1.21 21.25
C TYR A 268 7.49 -0.13 21.12
N TRP A 269 7.92 -1.17 21.83
CA TRP A 269 7.36 -2.51 21.67
C TRP A 269 6.01 -2.72 22.37
N GLN A 270 5.69 -1.93 23.41
CA GLN A 270 4.41 -2.03 24.13
C GLN A 270 3.17 -1.64 23.30
N GLN A 271 3.34 -0.92 22.20
CA GLN A 271 2.27 -0.50 21.29
C GLN A 271 2.10 -1.41 20.07
N ILE A 272 3.05 -2.32 19.84
CA ILE A 272 3.04 -3.20 18.67
C ILE A 272 2.02 -4.32 18.92
N PRO A 273 1.07 -4.54 18.00
CA PRO A 273 0.16 -5.69 18.06
C PRO A 273 0.91 -7.02 18.10
N ASP A 274 0.44 -7.97 18.91
CA ASP A 274 1.11 -9.25 19.14
C ASP A 274 1.35 -10.04 17.85
N ASP A 275 0.43 -9.95 16.89
CA ASP A 275 0.47 -10.65 15.61
C ASP A 275 1.59 -10.16 14.68
N ILE A 276 2.08 -8.93 14.85
CA ILE A 276 3.16 -8.40 14.02
C ILE A 276 4.54 -8.36 14.71
N ILE A 277 4.63 -8.66 16.02
CA ILE A 277 5.92 -8.66 16.75
C ILE A 277 6.95 -9.56 16.07
N GLY A 278 6.53 -10.74 15.59
CA GLY A 278 7.44 -11.72 14.97
C GLY A 278 7.91 -11.36 13.56
N ILE A 279 7.22 -10.45 12.88
CA ILE A 279 7.51 -10.07 11.48
C ILE A 279 8.10 -8.66 11.36
N LEU A 280 8.03 -7.85 12.43
CA LEU A 280 8.56 -6.49 12.49
C LEU A 280 10.05 -6.48 12.81
N THR A 281 10.84 -5.83 11.97
CA THR A 281 12.22 -5.45 12.24
C THR A 281 12.29 -3.94 12.41
N PHE A 282 12.50 -3.50 13.66
CA PHE A 282 12.67 -2.09 13.99
C PHE A 282 14.15 -1.72 14.00
N ILE A 283 14.53 -0.77 13.16
CA ILE A 283 15.89 -0.25 12.98
C ILE A 283 15.90 1.19 13.48
N ASN A 284 16.22 1.38 14.76
CA ASN A 284 16.16 2.69 15.42
C ASN A 284 17.44 3.51 15.23
N ILE A 285 17.84 3.66 13.97
CA ILE A 285 18.95 4.48 13.51
C ILE A 285 18.56 5.12 12.17
N GLY A 286 19.14 6.29 11.88
CA GLY A 286 18.91 6.98 10.62
C GLY A 286 19.41 6.20 9.41
N VAL A 287 18.78 6.46 8.26
CA VAL A 287 19.19 5.90 6.97
C VAL A 287 20.35 6.68 6.36
N GLU A 288 21.13 6.01 5.52
CA GLU A 288 22.24 6.58 4.77
C GLU A 288 22.00 6.47 3.25
N VAL A 289 22.49 7.44 2.47
CA VAL A 289 22.51 7.30 0.99
C VAL A 289 23.44 6.17 0.59
N THR A 290 24.57 6.01 1.27
CA THR A 290 25.54 4.92 1.05
C THR A 290 25.98 4.38 2.41
N GLY A 291 26.08 3.06 2.53
CA GLY A 291 26.51 2.44 3.79
C GLY A 291 25.61 1.30 4.24
N LYS A 292 25.71 0.95 5.52
CA LYS A 292 25.06 -0.23 6.10
C LYS A 292 23.58 0.00 6.38
N THR A 293 23.18 1.25 6.59
CA THR A 293 21.78 1.62 6.85
C THR A 293 21.09 2.15 5.60
N ASN A 294 21.69 1.98 4.42
CA ASN A 294 21.01 2.28 3.16
C ASN A 294 19.79 1.34 2.99
N PRO A 295 18.56 1.89 2.89
CA PRO A 295 17.35 1.10 2.85
C PRO A 295 17.29 0.18 1.63
N TRP A 296 17.88 0.59 0.51
CA TRP A 296 17.84 -0.20 -0.72
C TRP A 296 18.79 -1.38 -0.71
N GLY A 297 19.95 -1.26 -0.05
CA GLY A 297 20.83 -2.40 0.21
C GLY A 297 20.12 -3.47 1.05
N ILE A 298 19.34 -3.05 2.04
CA ILE A 298 18.55 -3.95 2.88
C ILE A 298 17.38 -4.54 2.07
N LEU A 299 16.65 -3.74 1.30
CA LEU A 299 15.57 -4.19 0.42
C LEU A 299 16.06 -5.31 -0.53
N LYS A 300 17.16 -5.07 -1.24
CA LYS A 300 17.80 -6.04 -2.16
C LYS A 300 18.20 -7.35 -1.47
N SER A 301 18.42 -7.34 -0.16
CA SER A 301 18.78 -8.54 0.61
C SER A 301 17.58 -9.38 1.06
N ILE A 302 16.37 -8.81 1.11
CA ILE A 302 15.19 -9.47 1.69
C ILE A 302 14.05 -9.71 0.71
N ALA A 303 13.98 -8.91 -0.36
CA ALA A 303 12.91 -8.94 -1.36
C ALA A 303 13.37 -9.56 -2.68
N LYS A 304 12.39 -10.06 -3.44
CA LYS A 304 12.55 -10.61 -4.78
C LYS A 304 11.58 -9.91 -5.74
N PRO A 305 11.82 -9.93 -7.06
CA PRO A 305 10.92 -9.29 -8.04
C PRO A 305 9.47 -9.79 -8.05
N ASN A 306 9.18 -10.95 -7.45
CA ASN A 306 7.82 -11.50 -7.37
C ASN A 306 7.14 -11.22 -6.02
N ASP A 307 7.88 -10.70 -5.03
CA ASP A 307 7.32 -10.25 -3.76
C ASP A 307 6.51 -8.98 -4.00
N TYR A 308 5.44 -8.79 -3.25
CA TYR A 308 4.67 -7.56 -3.25
C TYR A 308 5.23 -6.59 -2.21
N VAL A 309 5.89 -5.52 -2.67
CA VAL A 309 6.67 -4.62 -1.82
C VAL A 309 6.04 -3.22 -1.80
N ILE A 310 5.77 -2.75 -0.58
CA ILE A 310 5.25 -1.42 -0.30
C ILE A 310 6.34 -0.62 0.44
N ILE A 311 6.65 0.57 -0.06
CA ILE A 311 7.62 1.50 0.54
C ILE A 311 6.91 2.78 0.98
N LYS A 312 7.13 3.22 2.22
CA LYS A 312 6.88 4.60 2.65
C LYS A 312 8.22 5.28 2.91
N LEU A 313 8.42 6.47 2.36
CA LEU A 313 9.57 7.33 2.60
C LEU A 313 9.09 8.70 3.07
N ASP A 314 9.36 9.03 4.33
CA ASP A 314 9.06 10.32 4.93
C ASP A 314 9.84 10.43 6.26
N ILE A 315 11.01 11.06 6.19
CA ILE A 315 12.03 11.22 7.24
C ILE A 315 12.37 12.69 7.52
N ASP A 316 11.53 13.62 7.06
CA ASP A 316 11.66 15.07 7.26
C ASP A 316 13.01 15.67 6.83
N THR A 317 13.72 15.01 5.90
CA THR A 317 15.05 15.42 5.43
C THR A 317 15.11 15.42 3.90
N ALA A 318 14.50 16.43 3.28
CA ALA A 318 14.29 16.49 1.83
C ALA A 318 15.55 16.20 0.97
N PRO A 319 16.77 16.72 1.27
CA PRO A 319 17.95 16.37 0.48
C PRO A 319 18.30 14.88 0.52
N LEU A 320 18.14 14.23 1.68
CA LEU A 320 18.42 12.80 1.88
C LEU A 320 17.36 11.95 1.18
N GLU A 321 16.08 12.29 1.32
CA GLU A 321 14.97 11.61 0.64
C GLU A 321 15.12 11.67 -0.88
N ASN A 322 15.41 12.86 -1.41
CA ASN A 322 15.64 13.05 -2.84
C ASN A 322 16.82 12.20 -3.31
N ALA A 323 17.93 12.14 -2.56
CA ALA A 323 19.06 11.28 -2.89
C ALA A 323 18.70 9.79 -2.91
N LEU A 324 17.88 9.33 -1.96
CA LEU A 324 17.38 7.95 -1.92
C LEU A 324 16.45 7.65 -3.10
N VAL A 325 15.55 8.56 -3.47
CA VAL A 325 14.67 8.39 -4.63
C VAL A 325 15.45 8.40 -5.94
N GLN A 326 16.51 9.21 -6.06
CA GLN A 326 17.39 9.17 -7.23
C GLN A 326 18.06 7.79 -7.40
N GLN A 327 18.33 7.06 -6.32
CA GLN A 327 18.83 5.68 -6.45
C GLN A 327 17.79 4.75 -7.07
N ILE A 328 16.50 4.89 -6.72
CA ILE A 328 15.41 4.13 -7.35
C ILE A 328 15.33 4.43 -8.85
N LEU A 329 15.40 5.71 -9.23
CA LEU A 329 15.33 6.11 -10.64
C LEU A 329 16.52 5.60 -11.49
N ASN A 330 17.70 5.46 -10.89
CA ASN A 330 18.94 5.17 -11.59
C ASN A 330 19.37 3.69 -11.52
N ASP A 331 18.72 2.87 -10.71
CA ASP A 331 19.07 1.46 -10.52
C ASP A 331 17.83 0.56 -10.65
N SER A 332 17.71 -0.09 -11.81
CA SER A 332 16.60 -1.00 -12.08
C SER A 332 16.55 -2.21 -11.15
N SER A 333 17.68 -2.58 -10.51
CA SER A 333 17.69 -3.64 -9.49
C SER A 333 16.99 -3.22 -8.18
N ILE A 334 16.76 -1.92 -7.98
CA ILE A 334 15.95 -1.37 -6.89
C ILE A 334 14.52 -1.19 -7.37
N SER A 335 14.31 -0.49 -8.50
CA SER A 335 12.94 -0.16 -8.94
C SER A 335 12.11 -1.40 -9.27
N SER A 336 12.73 -2.48 -9.76
CA SER A 336 12.04 -3.74 -10.04
C SER A 336 11.61 -4.52 -8.79
N LEU A 337 11.94 -4.03 -7.59
CA LEU A 337 11.56 -4.64 -6.32
C LEU A 337 10.46 -3.84 -5.61
N ILE A 338 9.89 -2.80 -6.24
CA ILE A 338 8.92 -1.90 -5.60
C ILE A 338 7.64 -1.90 -6.41
N ASP A 339 6.53 -2.32 -5.82
CA ASP A 339 5.21 -2.29 -6.45
C ASP A 339 4.47 -1.01 -6.10
N GLU A 340 4.53 -0.60 -4.83
CA GLU A 340 3.84 0.57 -4.30
C GLU A 340 4.78 1.45 -3.50
N MET A 341 4.72 2.76 -3.74
CA MET A 341 5.56 3.72 -3.03
C MET A 341 4.73 4.91 -2.57
N PHE A 342 5.00 5.36 -1.35
CA PHE A 342 4.43 6.53 -0.70
C PHE A 342 5.57 7.47 -0.35
N PHE A 343 5.54 8.70 -0.83
CA PHE A 343 6.61 9.67 -0.60
C PHE A 343 6.02 11.06 -0.38
N GLU A 344 6.42 11.71 0.71
CA GLU A 344 6.12 13.12 0.96
C GLU A 344 7.26 13.99 0.44
N MET A 345 7.17 14.38 -0.84
CA MET A 345 8.16 15.30 -1.40
C MET A 345 7.86 16.73 -0.94
N HIS A 346 8.67 17.24 -0.04
CA HIS A 346 8.63 18.61 0.43
C HIS A 346 9.09 19.60 -0.66
N VAL A 347 8.18 20.45 -1.15
CA VAL A 347 8.44 21.49 -2.17
C VAL A 347 7.75 22.82 -1.82
N THR A 348 8.19 23.94 -2.40
CA THR A 348 7.59 25.25 -2.12
C THR A 348 6.24 25.39 -2.83
N ILE A 349 5.17 25.45 -2.03
CA ILE A 349 3.79 25.69 -2.49
C ILE A 349 3.08 26.61 -1.48
N ASN A 350 2.36 27.63 -1.96
CA ASN A 350 1.72 28.62 -1.09
C ASN A 350 0.72 27.99 -0.12
N GLU A 351 -0.09 27.07 -0.60
CA GLU A 351 -1.10 26.32 0.15
C GLU A 351 -0.51 25.48 1.30
N MET A 352 0.72 24.97 1.12
CA MET A 352 1.39 24.09 2.09
C MET A 352 2.44 24.80 2.94
N ARG A 353 2.70 26.10 2.70
CA ARG A 353 3.75 26.89 3.38
C ARG A 353 3.65 26.84 4.91
N ARG A 354 2.44 26.81 5.46
CA ARG A 354 2.22 26.73 6.92
C ARG A 354 2.62 25.39 7.55
N PHE A 355 2.75 24.33 6.74
CA PHE A 355 3.10 22.99 7.19
C PHE A 355 4.57 22.67 6.91
N TRP A 356 5.02 23.00 5.69
CA TRP A 356 6.36 22.63 5.21
C TRP A 356 7.37 23.77 5.27
N GLY A 357 6.94 25.00 5.53
CA GLY A 357 7.80 26.19 5.38
C GLY A 357 8.10 26.48 3.92
N THR A 358 9.39 26.65 3.58
CA THR A 358 9.86 26.95 2.21
C THR A 358 10.97 25.99 1.80
N PRO A 359 10.68 24.69 1.65
CA PRO A 359 11.68 23.71 1.22
C PRO A 359 12.07 23.99 -0.25
N PRO A 360 13.27 23.55 -0.68
CA PRO A 360 13.70 23.74 -2.07
C PRO A 360 12.79 23.01 -3.06
N GLY A 361 12.79 23.46 -4.31
CA GLY A 361 12.04 22.84 -5.40
C GLY A 361 10.61 23.36 -5.53
N GLU A 362 9.98 22.98 -6.63
CA GLU A 362 8.63 23.41 -7.02
C GLU A 362 7.69 22.20 -7.17
N LEU A 363 6.38 22.42 -7.11
CA LEU A 363 5.38 21.36 -7.33
C LEU A 363 5.57 20.65 -8.68
N LYS A 364 6.01 21.38 -9.71
CA LYS A 364 6.37 20.79 -11.00
C LYS A 364 7.42 19.68 -10.89
N ASP A 365 8.40 19.84 -10.01
CA ASP A 365 9.45 18.84 -9.81
C ASP A 365 8.86 17.53 -9.26
N THR A 366 7.88 17.63 -8.35
CA THR A 366 7.16 16.47 -7.83
C THR A 366 6.34 15.76 -8.90
N TYR A 367 5.65 16.51 -9.77
CA TYR A 367 4.95 15.94 -10.93
C TYR A 367 5.89 15.14 -11.83
N ILE A 368 7.03 15.73 -12.21
CA ILE A 368 8.04 15.07 -13.06
C ILE A 368 8.56 13.80 -12.37
N LEU A 369 8.91 13.89 -11.09
CA LEU A 369 9.45 12.78 -10.32
C LEU A 369 8.44 11.62 -10.21
N PHE A 370 7.20 11.91 -9.85
CA PHE A 370 6.19 10.88 -9.62
C PHE A 370 5.75 10.23 -10.93
N THR A 371 5.64 10.99 -12.02
CA THR A 371 5.40 10.42 -13.35
C THR A 371 6.53 9.48 -13.76
N LYS A 372 7.80 9.83 -13.52
CA LYS A 372 8.94 8.93 -13.80
C LYS A 372 8.88 7.65 -12.98
N LEU A 373 8.54 7.71 -11.69
CA LEU A 373 8.38 6.52 -10.87
C LEU A 373 7.25 5.62 -11.39
N ARG A 374 6.10 6.20 -11.78
CA ARG A 374 5.01 5.46 -12.43
C ARG A 374 5.42 4.83 -13.76
N GLN A 375 6.25 5.50 -14.54
CA GLN A 375 6.84 4.95 -15.78
C GLN A 375 7.81 3.78 -15.54
N LEU A 376 8.32 3.59 -14.32
CA LEU A 376 9.12 2.43 -13.93
C LEU A 376 8.27 1.24 -13.44
N GLY A 377 6.95 1.37 -13.43
CA GLY A 377 6.03 0.35 -12.90
C GLY A 377 5.67 0.53 -11.44
N ILE A 378 6.22 1.53 -10.76
CA ILE A 378 5.94 1.80 -9.35
C ILE A 378 4.61 2.55 -9.23
N ARG A 379 3.66 2.01 -8.48
CA ARG A 379 2.43 2.71 -8.11
C ARG A 379 2.76 3.78 -7.06
N MET A 380 3.13 4.96 -7.56
CA MET A 380 3.58 6.10 -6.75
C MET A 380 2.40 6.94 -6.25
N HIS A 381 2.34 7.14 -4.93
CA HIS A 381 1.35 7.91 -4.17
C HIS A 381 2.01 9.07 -3.38
N SER A 382 1.45 10.28 -3.46
CA SER A 382 1.94 11.39 -2.62
C SER A 382 1.51 11.17 -1.17
N TRP A 383 2.46 11.00 -0.26
CA TRP A 383 2.14 10.84 1.15
C TRP A 383 1.65 12.17 1.76
N PRO A 384 0.51 12.18 2.49
CA PRO A 384 -0.13 13.39 3.02
C PRO A 384 0.29 13.75 4.45
#